data_AF-A0A6A0GZI1-F1
#
_entry.id   AF-A0A6A0GZI1-F1
#
_cell.length_a   1.000
_cell.length_b   1.000
_cell.length_c   1.000
_cell.angle_alpha   90.00
_cell.angle_beta   90.00
_cell.angle_gamma   90.00
#
_symmetry.space_group_name_H-M   'P 1'
#
loop_
_entity.id
_entity.type
_entity.pdbx_description
1 polymer ?
#
loop_
_entity_poly.entity_id
_entity_poly.type
_entity_poly.pdbx_seq_one_letter_code
_entity_poly.pdbx_strand_id
1 'polypeptide(L)'
;MLLPKLKTPHDNCASYSSTEFSWQDPLLLESALTEEEILIQNSTRDFCNERLMPRILQTNRNETYDRDVMPEMGAIGVLGATIKGYGCPGVSSAAYGLIAREVERVDSAYRSMLSVQSSLVMFPIYAFGAEDLKQKFLPKLATGSLVGCFGLTEPDAGSDPAGMRTTATYQSADDTYRLNGTKTWITNSPVADVFVVWAKCEDGHIRGFVIEKGTPGLSAPKIEGKFSLR
;
A
#
# COMPACT_ATOMS: atom_id res chain seq x y z
N MET A 1 -54.19 25.34 60.86
CA MET A 1 -52.76 25.57 60.59
C MET A 1 -52.30 24.49 59.63
N LEU A 2 -52.20 24.81 58.33
CA LEU A 2 -51.87 23.86 57.25
C LEU A 2 -50.36 23.93 56.99
N LEU A 3 -49.65 22.82 57.16
CA LEU A 3 -48.24 22.72 56.81
C LEU A 3 -48.09 22.29 55.33
N PRO A 4 -47.11 22.83 54.58
CA PRO A 4 -46.90 22.45 53.19
C PRO A 4 -46.37 21.01 53.08
N LYS A 5 -46.80 20.27 52.04
CA LYS A 5 -46.15 19.01 51.64
C LYS A 5 -44.70 19.30 51.23
N LEU A 6 -43.74 18.66 51.90
CA LEU A 6 -42.35 18.57 51.46
C LEU A 6 -42.29 17.82 50.12
N LYS A 7 -41.71 18.45 49.09
CA LYS A 7 -41.36 17.79 47.83
C LYS A 7 -40.33 16.71 48.13
N THR A 8 -40.62 15.47 47.75
CA THR A 8 -39.63 14.38 47.77
C THR A 8 -38.67 14.54 46.58
N PRO A 9 -37.40 14.09 46.67
CA PRO A 9 -36.37 14.34 45.66
C PRO A 9 -36.55 13.56 44.33
N HIS A 10 -37.70 12.91 44.10
CA HIS A 10 -37.84 11.90 43.05
C HIS A 10 -38.29 12.43 41.68
N ASP A 11 -38.49 13.74 41.51
CA ASP A 11 -39.01 14.30 40.24
C ASP A 11 -37.93 14.64 39.19
N ASN A 12 -36.66 14.29 39.41
CA ASN A 12 -35.61 14.42 38.40
C ASN A 12 -34.97 13.05 38.09
N CYS A 13 -35.77 12.12 37.59
CA CYS A 13 -35.22 11.00 36.83
C CYS A 13 -34.87 11.53 35.44
N ALA A 14 -33.68 12.10 35.29
CA ALA A 14 -33.12 12.36 33.96
C ALA A 14 -33.18 11.03 33.19
N SER A 15 -33.91 11.00 32.08
CA SER A 15 -33.91 9.85 31.19
C SER A 15 -32.49 9.66 30.69
N TYR A 16 -31.78 8.69 31.24
CA TYR A 16 -30.53 8.23 30.64
C TYR A 16 -30.93 7.66 29.27
N SER A 17 -30.58 8.40 28.21
CA SER A 17 -30.60 7.87 26.86
C SER A 17 -29.68 6.66 26.84
N SER A 18 -30.23 5.46 26.73
CA SER A 18 -29.43 4.25 26.53
C SER A 18 -28.68 4.42 25.22
N THR A 19 -27.37 4.63 25.28
CA THR A 19 -26.51 4.52 24.11
C THR A 19 -26.60 3.09 23.58
N GLU A 20 -27.03 2.95 22.33
CA GLU A 20 -27.13 1.65 21.67
C GLU A 20 -25.71 1.07 21.45
N PHE A 21 -25.47 -0.14 21.95
CA PHE A 21 -24.19 -0.82 21.79
C PHE A 21 -24.10 -1.45 20.39
N SER A 22 -23.10 -1.05 19.60
CA SER A 22 -22.77 -1.70 18.33
C SER A 22 -21.70 -2.77 18.54
N TRP A 23 -22.04 -4.05 18.33
CA TRP A 23 -21.05 -5.14 18.44
C TRP A 23 -20.00 -5.12 17.32
N GLN A 24 -20.33 -4.49 16.18
CA GLN A 24 -19.42 -4.35 15.03
C GLN A 24 -18.41 -3.21 15.23
N ASP A 25 -18.75 -2.25 16.09
CA ASP A 25 -17.88 -1.14 16.46
C ASP A 25 -18.02 -0.80 17.96
N PRO A 26 -17.53 -1.67 18.87
CA PRO A 26 -17.78 -1.54 20.32
C PRO A 26 -17.25 -0.24 20.94
N LEU A 27 -16.21 0.35 20.33
CA LEU A 27 -15.56 1.57 20.79
C LEU A 27 -15.83 2.76 19.87
N LEU A 28 -16.81 2.65 18.97
CA LEU A 28 -17.25 3.71 18.07
C LEU A 28 -16.09 4.33 17.27
N LEU A 29 -15.22 3.51 16.69
CA LEU A 29 -14.16 3.93 15.77
C LEU A 29 -14.68 4.94 14.74
N GLU A 30 -15.86 4.70 14.17
CA GLU A 30 -16.44 5.61 13.16
C GLU A 30 -16.64 7.03 13.70
N SER A 31 -16.99 7.19 14.98
CA SER A 31 -17.12 8.51 15.62
C SER A 31 -15.79 9.25 15.81
N ALA A 32 -14.67 8.55 15.71
CA ALA A 32 -13.32 9.11 15.78
C ALA A 32 -12.74 9.44 14.39
N LEU A 33 -13.44 9.09 13.31
CA LEU A 33 -13.02 9.37 11.94
C LEU A 33 -13.57 10.70 11.46
N THR A 34 -12.84 11.34 10.54
CA THR A 34 -13.35 12.49 9.79
C THR A 34 -14.36 12.05 8.73
N GLU A 35 -15.22 12.98 8.28
CA GLU A 35 -16.17 12.71 7.18
C GLU A 35 -15.46 12.23 5.90
N GLU A 36 -14.28 12.80 5.61
CA GLU A 36 -13.44 12.40 4.48
C GLU A 36 -12.94 10.96 4.62
N GLU A 37 -12.47 10.56 5.81
CA GLU A 37 -12.02 9.20 6.09
C GLU A 37 -13.14 8.17 5.99
N ILE A 38 -14.34 8.52 6.47
CA ILE A 38 -15.53 7.67 6.34
C ILE A 38 -15.91 7.52 4.86
N LEU A 39 -15.91 8.60 4.09
CA LEU A 39 -16.21 8.56 2.66
C LEU A 39 -15.21 7.70 1.89
N ILE A 40 -13.90 7.84 2.18
CA ILE A 40 -12.84 7.03 1.58
C ILE A 40 -13.01 5.55 1.93
N GLN A 41 -13.31 5.25 3.20
CA GLN A 41 -13.56 3.88 3.64
C GLN A 41 -14.74 3.26 2.87
N ASN A 42 -15.87 3.97 2.79
CA ASN A 42 -17.07 3.48 2.11
C ASN A 42 -16.84 3.31 0.60
N SER A 43 -16.20 4.28 -0.05
CA SER A 43 -15.88 4.19 -1.49
C SER A 43 -14.95 3.02 -1.80
N THR A 44 -13.95 2.78 -0.92
CA THR A 44 -13.04 1.63 -1.06
C THR A 44 -13.80 0.32 -0.80
N ARG A 45 -14.72 0.29 0.16
CA ARG A 45 -15.57 -0.87 0.47
C ARG A 45 -16.39 -1.29 -0.75
N ASP A 46 -17.05 -0.34 -1.39
CA ASP A 46 -17.90 -0.57 -2.55
C ASP A 46 -17.08 -1.09 -3.72
N PHE A 47 -15.94 -0.45 -4.03
CA PHE A 47 -14.98 -0.94 -5.01
C PHE A 47 -14.55 -2.38 -4.73
N CYS A 48 -14.17 -2.69 -3.48
CA CYS A 48 -13.75 -4.02 -3.08
C CYS A 48 -14.85 -5.06 -3.31
N ASN A 49 -16.09 -4.75 -2.96
CA ASN A 49 -17.24 -5.65 -3.10
C ASN A 49 -17.62 -5.87 -4.57
N GLU A 50 -17.57 -4.82 -5.39
CA GLU A 50 -17.99 -4.87 -6.80
C GLU A 50 -16.90 -5.42 -7.73
N ARG A 51 -15.63 -5.11 -7.44
CA ARG A 51 -14.51 -5.37 -8.36
C ARG A 51 -13.57 -6.47 -7.89
N LEU A 52 -13.26 -6.56 -6.59
CA LEU A 52 -12.25 -7.51 -6.09
C LEU A 52 -12.87 -8.84 -5.63
N MET A 53 -13.97 -8.77 -4.87
CA MET A 53 -14.63 -9.94 -4.29
C MET A 53 -15.12 -10.96 -5.33
N PRO A 54 -15.67 -10.57 -6.50
CA PRO A 54 -16.08 -11.55 -7.51
C PRO A 54 -14.90 -12.31 -8.15
N ARG A 55 -13.69 -11.72 -8.11
CA ARG A 55 -12.49 -12.26 -8.75
C ARG A 55 -11.73 -13.23 -7.85
N ILE A 56 -11.71 -12.98 -6.54
CA ILE A 56 -10.73 -13.58 -5.62
C ILE A 56 -10.71 -15.11 -5.61
N LEU A 57 -11.89 -15.74 -5.70
CA LEU A 57 -11.98 -17.20 -5.64
C LEU A 57 -11.16 -17.87 -6.75
N GLN A 58 -11.25 -17.35 -7.97
CA GLN A 58 -10.55 -17.94 -9.12
C GLN A 58 -9.10 -17.49 -9.20
N THR A 59 -8.79 -16.23 -8.87
CA THR A 59 -7.40 -15.74 -8.90
C THR A 59 -6.54 -16.46 -7.86
N ASN A 60 -7.00 -16.58 -6.62
CA ASN A 60 -6.29 -17.31 -5.57
C ASN A 60 -6.16 -18.82 -5.88
N ARG A 61 -7.23 -19.46 -6.37
CA ARG A 61 -7.18 -20.90 -6.72
C ARG A 61 -6.12 -21.19 -7.78
N ASN A 62 -6.03 -20.33 -8.80
CA ASN A 62 -5.23 -20.57 -10.00
C ASN A 62 -3.88 -19.83 -10.03
N GLU A 63 -3.51 -19.08 -8.99
CA GLU A 63 -2.28 -18.25 -8.95
C GLU A 63 -2.16 -17.33 -10.17
N THR A 64 -3.28 -16.67 -10.52
CA THR A 64 -3.35 -15.75 -11.67
C THR A 64 -3.36 -14.29 -11.25
N TYR A 65 -2.65 -13.47 -12.01
CA TYR A 65 -2.62 -12.02 -11.85
C TYR A 65 -3.57 -11.35 -12.83
N ASP A 66 -4.56 -10.62 -12.31
CA ASP A 66 -5.44 -9.77 -13.12
C ASP A 66 -4.79 -8.39 -13.30
N ARG A 67 -4.49 -8.05 -14.57
CA ARG A 67 -3.80 -6.80 -14.93
C ARG A 67 -4.68 -5.56 -14.77
N ASP A 68 -6.00 -5.74 -14.73
CA ASP A 68 -6.93 -4.61 -14.65
C ASP A 68 -7.07 -4.07 -13.22
N VAL A 69 -6.68 -4.86 -12.21
CA VAL A 69 -6.81 -4.48 -10.79
C VAL A 69 -6.00 -3.23 -10.45
N MET A 70 -4.78 -3.08 -10.96
CA MET A 70 -3.94 -1.93 -10.61
C MET A 70 -4.47 -0.62 -11.23
N PRO A 71 -4.80 -0.55 -12.54
CA PRO A 71 -5.49 0.61 -13.11
C PRO A 71 -6.82 0.94 -12.43
N GLU A 72 -7.61 -0.08 -12.06
CA GLU A 72 -8.86 0.13 -11.33
C GLU A 72 -8.65 0.75 -9.94
N MET A 73 -7.64 0.30 -9.19
CA MET A 73 -7.23 0.94 -7.94
C MET A 73 -6.74 2.38 -8.15
N GLY A 74 -6.03 2.64 -9.25
CA GLY A 74 -5.62 3.99 -9.63
C GLY A 74 -6.81 4.90 -9.94
N ALA A 75 -7.84 4.38 -10.62
CA ALA A 75 -9.03 5.14 -11.01
C ALA A 75 -9.85 5.65 -9.81
N ILE A 76 -9.87 4.90 -8.71
CA ILE A 76 -10.52 5.33 -7.45
C ILE A 76 -9.57 6.11 -6.52
N GLY A 77 -8.32 6.33 -6.94
CA GLY A 77 -7.35 7.13 -6.19
C GLY A 77 -6.86 6.48 -4.89
N VAL A 78 -6.67 5.16 -4.85
CA VAL A 78 -6.12 4.51 -3.62
C VAL A 78 -4.60 4.26 -3.69
N LEU A 79 -3.99 4.42 -4.87
CA LEU A 79 -2.54 4.26 -5.05
C LEU A 79 -1.79 5.54 -4.69
N GLY A 80 -0.75 5.41 -3.86
CA GLY A 80 0.02 6.56 -3.36
C GLY A 80 -0.83 7.53 -2.52
N ALA A 81 -1.83 7.01 -1.81
CA ALA A 81 -2.89 7.80 -1.16
C ALA A 81 -2.37 9.01 -0.34
N THR A 82 -1.25 8.86 0.38
CA THR A 82 -0.70 9.90 1.25
C THR A 82 0.25 10.88 0.56
N ILE A 83 0.60 10.65 -0.71
CA ILE A 83 1.50 11.52 -1.47
C ILE A 83 0.76 12.78 -1.91
N LYS A 84 1.39 13.94 -1.72
CA LYS A 84 0.83 15.23 -2.13
C LYS A 84 1.40 15.63 -3.49
N GLY A 85 0.53 16.01 -4.43
CA GLY A 85 0.90 16.35 -5.80
C GLY A 85 1.05 15.12 -6.71
N TYR A 86 1.60 15.32 -7.91
CA TYR A 86 1.87 14.25 -8.90
C TYR A 86 0.65 13.39 -9.28
N GLY A 87 -0.57 13.94 -9.17
CA GLY A 87 -1.81 13.19 -9.40
C GLY A 87 -2.19 12.22 -8.29
N CYS A 88 -1.54 12.31 -7.12
CA CYS A 88 -1.90 11.52 -5.93
C CYS A 88 -2.93 12.25 -5.05
N PRO A 89 -3.74 11.52 -4.25
CA PRO A 89 -4.83 12.11 -3.46
C PRO A 89 -4.38 13.05 -2.33
N GLY A 90 -3.28 12.72 -1.65
CA GLY A 90 -2.77 13.50 -0.52
C GLY A 90 -3.57 13.36 0.78
N VAL A 91 -4.24 12.21 1.00
CA VAL A 91 -5.09 11.93 2.16
C VAL A 91 -4.29 11.58 3.42
N SER A 92 -4.97 11.49 4.57
CA SER A 92 -4.36 11.19 5.87
C SER A 92 -3.79 9.75 5.92
N SER A 93 -2.85 9.52 6.85
CA SER A 93 -2.37 8.16 7.14
C SER A 93 -3.46 7.24 7.69
N ALA A 94 -4.43 7.80 8.42
CA ALA A 94 -5.59 7.05 8.91
C ALA A 94 -6.47 6.61 7.73
N ALA A 95 -6.74 7.50 6.76
CA ALA A 95 -7.42 7.15 5.52
C ALA A 95 -6.69 6.02 4.76
N TYR A 96 -5.35 6.07 4.65
CA TYR A 96 -4.59 4.97 4.04
C TYR A 96 -4.73 3.65 4.81
N GLY A 97 -4.75 3.70 6.15
CA GLY A 97 -5.03 2.52 6.98
C GLY A 97 -6.43 1.94 6.74
N LEU A 98 -7.44 2.80 6.57
CA LEU A 98 -8.81 2.39 6.25
C LEU A 98 -8.88 1.76 4.86
N ILE A 99 -8.23 2.33 3.84
CA ILE A 99 -8.11 1.74 2.51
C ILE A 99 -7.52 0.32 2.62
N ALA A 100 -6.39 0.16 3.31
CA ALA A 100 -5.73 -1.13 3.48
C ALA A 100 -6.65 -2.15 4.18
N ARG A 101 -7.38 -1.72 5.23
CA ARG A 101 -8.37 -2.56 5.93
C ARG A 101 -9.47 -3.05 5.00
N GLU A 102 -10.03 -2.17 4.16
CA GLU A 102 -11.12 -2.53 3.26
C GLU A 102 -10.67 -3.44 2.11
N VAL A 103 -9.44 -3.26 1.61
CA VAL A 103 -8.84 -4.13 0.58
C VAL A 103 -8.50 -5.51 1.16
N GLU A 104 -7.89 -5.57 2.34
CA GLU A 104 -7.52 -6.84 2.98
C GLU A 104 -8.72 -7.62 3.52
N ARG A 105 -9.86 -6.96 3.79
CA ARG A 105 -11.13 -7.67 4.05
C ARG A 105 -11.49 -8.61 2.91
N VAL A 106 -11.10 -8.28 1.68
CA VAL A 106 -11.26 -9.18 0.53
C VAL A 106 -10.12 -10.19 0.50
N ASP A 107 -8.87 -9.73 0.37
CA ASP A 107 -7.71 -10.62 0.34
C ASP A 107 -6.38 -9.89 0.58
N SER A 108 -5.47 -10.56 1.28
CA SER A 108 -4.12 -10.06 1.58
C SER A 108 -3.23 -9.91 0.34
N ALA A 109 -3.45 -10.64 -0.76
CA ALA A 109 -2.69 -10.51 -2.00
C ALA A 109 -2.97 -9.15 -2.68
N TYR A 110 -4.25 -8.72 -2.72
CA TYR A 110 -4.60 -7.39 -3.24
C TYR A 110 -4.03 -6.28 -2.37
N ARG A 111 -4.14 -6.40 -1.04
CA ARG A 111 -3.51 -5.41 -0.14
C ARG A 111 -1.99 -5.43 -0.26
N SER A 112 -1.37 -6.56 -0.60
CA SER A 112 0.08 -6.67 -0.87
C SER A 112 0.47 -5.90 -2.12
N MET A 113 -0.28 -6.04 -3.21
CA MET A 113 -0.10 -5.25 -4.43
C MET A 113 -0.20 -3.74 -4.15
N LEU A 114 -1.24 -3.33 -3.41
CA LEU A 114 -1.44 -1.94 -2.99
C LEU A 114 -0.27 -1.41 -2.14
N SER A 115 0.14 -2.16 -1.11
CA SER A 115 1.23 -1.74 -0.21
C SER A 115 2.56 -1.60 -0.95
N VAL A 116 2.87 -2.52 -1.86
CA VAL A 116 4.09 -2.45 -2.68
C VAL A 116 4.06 -1.20 -3.56
N GLN A 117 2.97 -0.99 -4.29
CA GLN A 117 2.83 0.17 -5.17
C GLN A 117 2.96 1.49 -4.40
N SER A 118 2.16 1.67 -3.35
CA SER A 118 2.07 2.92 -2.61
C SER A 118 3.28 3.17 -1.70
N SER A 119 3.57 2.24 -0.79
CA SER A 119 4.52 2.47 0.30
C SER A 119 5.94 2.04 -0.02
N LEU A 120 6.14 1.09 -0.95
CA LEU A 120 7.46 0.57 -1.26
C LEU A 120 8.00 1.08 -2.60
N VAL A 121 7.16 1.59 -3.50
CA VAL A 121 7.62 2.14 -4.79
C VAL A 121 7.39 3.63 -4.86
N MET A 122 6.14 4.08 -4.76
CA MET A 122 5.82 5.50 -4.92
C MET A 122 6.43 6.33 -3.78
N PHE A 123 6.34 5.86 -2.53
CA PHE A 123 6.90 6.58 -1.39
C PHE A 123 8.42 6.84 -1.47
N PRO A 124 9.31 5.85 -1.71
CA PRO A 124 10.74 6.13 -1.81
C PRO A 124 11.09 7.02 -3.02
N ILE A 125 10.38 6.90 -4.16
CA ILE A 125 10.55 7.84 -5.29
C ILE A 125 10.17 9.26 -4.85
N TYR A 126 9.04 9.41 -4.17
CA TYR A 126 8.57 10.71 -3.67
C TYR A 126 9.51 11.31 -2.60
N ALA A 127 9.98 10.51 -1.66
CA ALA A 127 10.77 10.96 -0.52
C ALA A 127 12.24 11.19 -0.86
N PHE A 128 12.84 10.35 -1.72
CA PHE A 128 14.29 10.31 -1.94
C PHE A 128 14.70 10.55 -3.39
N GLY A 129 13.76 10.47 -4.33
CA GLY A 129 14.03 10.71 -5.75
C GLY A 129 14.32 12.17 -6.07
N ALA A 130 15.05 12.39 -7.16
CA ALA A 130 15.15 13.70 -7.80
C ALA A 130 13.80 14.09 -8.44
N GLU A 131 13.60 15.39 -8.69
CA GLU A 131 12.31 15.90 -9.16
C GLU A 131 11.90 15.34 -10.53
N ASP A 132 12.85 15.18 -11.44
CA ASP A 132 12.65 14.55 -12.75
C ASP A 132 12.15 13.10 -12.63
N LEU A 133 12.70 12.34 -11.67
CA LEU A 133 12.27 10.98 -11.36
C LEU A 133 10.83 10.96 -10.85
N LYS A 134 10.46 11.90 -9.98
CA LYS A 134 9.10 12.03 -9.44
C LYS A 134 8.10 12.34 -10.54
N GLN A 135 8.38 13.35 -11.36
CA GLN A 135 7.51 13.76 -12.47
C GLN A 135 7.35 12.65 -13.52
N LYS A 136 8.41 11.88 -13.79
CA LYS A 136 8.39 10.78 -14.76
C LYS A 136 7.50 9.61 -14.30
N PHE A 137 7.60 9.22 -13.03
CA PHE A 137 7.04 7.95 -12.55
C PHE A 137 5.77 8.11 -11.70
N LEU A 138 5.71 9.06 -10.76
CA LEU A 138 4.62 9.12 -9.78
C LEU A 138 3.23 9.27 -10.42
N PRO A 139 3.01 10.13 -11.44
CA PRO A 139 1.69 10.23 -12.08
C PRO A 139 1.23 8.92 -12.72
N LYS A 140 2.16 8.16 -13.31
CA LYS A 140 1.85 6.89 -13.97
C LYS A 140 1.65 5.73 -13.00
N LEU A 141 2.39 5.74 -11.88
CA LEU A 141 2.22 4.79 -10.78
C LEU A 141 0.90 5.05 -10.03
N ALA A 142 0.50 6.32 -9.87
CA ALA A 142 -0.75 6.73 -9.23
C ALA A 142 -1.98 6.28 -10.02
N THR A 143 -1.93 6.30 -11.35
CA THR A 143 -3.00 5.80 -12.21
C THR A 143 -2.99 4.28 -12.37
N GLY A 144 -1.98 3.58 -11.86
CA GLY A 144 -1.79 2.15 -12.07
C GLY A 144 -1.37 1.76 -13.50
N SER A 145 -1.08 2.74 -14.36
CA SER A 145 -0.58 2.50 -15.73
C SER A 145 0.85 1.94 -15.76
N LEU A 146 1.62 2.18 -14.71
CA LEU A 146 2.86 1.46 -14.43
C LEU A 146 2.70 0.69 -13.13
N VAL A 147 3.24 -0.54 -13.11
CA VAL A 147 3.32 -1.37 -11.91
C VAL A 147 4.73 -1.34 -11.35
N GLY A 148 4.85 -1.12 -10.05
CA GLY A 148 6.11 -1.09 -9.32
C GLY A 148 6.39 -2.37 -8.55
N CYS A 149 7.66 -2.64 -8.31
CA CYS A 149 8.12 -3.62 -7.31
C CYS A 149 9.34 -3.12 -6.52
N PHE A 150 9.60 -3.74 -5.37
CA PHE A 150 10.62 -3.32 -4.42
C PHE A 150 11.62 -4.45 -4.11
N GLY A 151 12.85 -4.32 -4.61
CA GLY A 151 13.91 -5.30 -4.49
C GLY A 151 14.85 -5.03 -3.31
N LEU A 152 14.55 -5.60 -2.15
CA LEU A 152 15.43 -5.55 -0.96
C LEU A 152 15.96 -6.93 -0.58
N THR A 153 15.04 -7.84 -0.25
CA THR A 153 15.33 -9.21 0.21
C THR A 153 16.08 -10.03 -0.84
N GLU A 154 17.07 -10.78 -0.37
CA GLU A 154 17.91 -11.67 -1.18
C GLU A 154 17.82 -13.11 -0.66
N PRO A 155 18.18 -14.13 -1.45
CA PRO A 155 18.22 -15.51 -0.99
C PRO A 155 19.03 -15.70 0.31
N ASP A 156 20.13 -14.95 0.44
CA ASP A 156 21.05 -15.00 1.58
C ASP A 156 20.75 -13.92 2.65
N ALA A 157 19.80 -13.01 2.40
CA ALA A 157 19.57 -11.82 3.23
C ALA A 157 18.08 -11.46 3.32
N GLY A 158 17.41 -11.99 4.35
CA GLY A 158 16.01 -11.69 4.69
C GLY A 158 15.89 -10.68 5.84
N SER A 159 16.00 -11.18 7.07
CA SER A 159 15.89 -10.36 8.29
C SER A 159 17.10 -9.44 8.51
N ASP A 160 18.25 -9.74 7.90
CA ASP A 160 19.44 -8.89 7.91
C ASP A 160 19.67 -8.26 6.52
N PRO A 161 19.06 -7.09 6.22
CA PRO A 161 19.27 -6.41 4.95
C PRO A 161 20.65 -5.74 4.85
N ALA A 162 21.35 -5.49 5.96
CA ALA A 162 22.70 -4.88 5.92
C ALA A 162 23.73 -5.86 5.32
N GLY A 163 23.50 -7.16 5.52
CA GLY A 163 24.25 -8.26 4.93
C GLY A 163 24.08 -8.45 3.41
N MET A 164 23.30 -7.61 2.71
CA MET A 164 23.02 -7.80 1.28
C MET A 164 24.29 -7.89 0.41
N ARG A 165 24.22 -8.74 -0.61
CA ARG A 165 25.26 -9.08 -1.57
C ARG A 165 25.07 -8.40 -2.92
N THR A 166 23.87 -7.89 -3.24
CA THR A 166 23.68 -7.10 -4.45
C THR A 166 24.57 -5.85 -4.39
N THR A 167 25.44 -5.69 -5.39
CA THR A 167 26.36 -4.56 -5.49
C THR A 167 25.93 -3.57 -6.56
N ALA A 168 26.37 -2.33 -6.40
CA ALA A 168 26.31 -1.28 -7.42
C ALA A 168 27.71 -0.69 -7.61
N THR A 169 28.33 -0.96 -8.76
CA THR A 169 29.65 -0.46 -9.13
C THR A 169 29.50 0.73 -10.06
N TYR A 170 30.13 1.85 -9.74
CA TYR A 170 30.08 3.04 -10.59
C TYR A 170 30.87 2.80 -11.89
N GLN A 171 30.33 3.25 -13.02
CA GLN A 171 30.93 3.14 -14.34
C GLN A 171 31.20 4.56 -14.84
N SER A 172 32.40 5.07 -14.54
CA SER A 172 32.77 6.46 -14.82
C SER A 172 32.78 6.84 -16.30
N ALA A 173 32.98 5.87 -17.19
CA ALA A 173 32.98 6.11 -18.64
C ALA A 173 31.64 6.60 -19.18
N ASP A 174 30.53 6.14 -18.57
CA ASP A 174 29.17 6.39 -19.05
C ASP A 174 28.32 7.18 -18.03
N ASP A 175 28.90 7.55 -16.88
CA ASP A 175 28.19 8.12 -15.73
C ASP A 175 26.99 7.27 -15.28
N THR A 176 27.19 5.94 -15.20
CA THR A 176 26.15 4.98 -14.83
C THR A 176 26.57 4.07 -13.67
N TYR A 177 25.65 3.27 -13.16
CA TYR A 177 25.95 2.19 -12.23
C TYR A 177 25.65 0.84 -12.88
N ARG A 178 26.54 -0.13 -12.65
CA ARG A 178 26.29 -1.54 -12.93
C ARG A 178 25.85 -2.24 -11.66
N LEU A 179 24.62 -2.76 -11.67
CA LEU A 179 24.11 -3.57 -10.56
C LEU A 179 24.37 -5.05 -10.82
N ASN A 180 24.77 -5.79 -9.79
CA ASN A 180 24.95 -7.24 -9.86
C ASN A 180 24.44 -7.91 -8.59
N GLY A 181 23.49 -8.84 -8.74
CA GLY A 181 22.92 -9.58 -7.61
C GLY A 181 21.55 -10.16 -7.94
N THR A 182 20.95 -10.80 -6.93
CA THR A 182 19.64 -11.45 -7.04
C THR A 182 18.78 -11.04 -5.87
N LYS A 183 17.57 -10.55 -6.17
CA LYS A 183 16.50 -10.33 -5.19
C LYS A 183 15.50 -11.50 -5.27
N THR A 184 14.86 -11.83 -4.16
CA THR A 184 13.88 -12.93 -4.10
C THR A 184 12.66 -12.55 -3.27
N TRP A 185 11.54 -13.25 -3.47
CA TRP A 185 10.25 -12.96 -2.84
C TRP A 185 9.71 -11.55 -3.13
N ILE A 186 9.96 -11.06 -4.35
CA ILE A 186 9.59 -9.69 -4.75
C ILE A 186 8.19 -9.68 -5.38
N THR A 187 7.20 -9.30 -4.58
CA THR A 187 5.82 -9.03 -5.05
C THR A 187 5.83 -8.10 -6.26
N ASN A 188 4.95 -8.37 -7.22
CA ASN A 188 4.81 -7.69 -8.52
C ASN A 188 5.98 -7.85 -9.52
N SER A 189 7.16 -8.34 -9.13
CA SER A 189 8.33 -8.33 -10.02
C SER A 189 8.11 -8.95 -11.42
N PRO A 190 7.35 -10.06 -11.61
CA PRO A 190 7.16 -10.62 -12.95
C PRO A 190 6.31 -9.75 -13.89
N VAL A 191 5.52 -8.84 -13.33
CA VAL A 191 4.61 -7.94 -14.09
C VAL A 191 5.04 -6.48 -14.03
N ALA A 192 5.97 -6.11 -13.15
CA ALA A 192 6.40 -4.74 -12.94
C ALA A 192 7.04 -4.10 -14.18
N ASP A 193 6.88 -2.78 -14.25
CA ASP A 193 7.48 -1.87 -15.21
C ASP A 193 8.60 -1.05 -14.55
N VAL A 194 8.49 -0.81 -13.25
CA VAL A 194 9.44 -0.03 -12.43
C VAL A 194 9.94 -0.87 -11.25
N PHE A 195 11.26 -0.93 -11.09
CA PHE A 195 11.93 -1.71 -10.05
C PHE A 195 12.72 -0.76 -9.15
N VAL A 196 12.31 -0.63 -7.89
CA VAL A 196 13.09 0.09 -6.87
C VAL A 196 13.99 -0.92 -6.17
N VAL A 197 15.28 -0.93 -6.49
CA VAL A 197 16.25 -1.93 -6.02
C VAL A 197 17.26 -1.31 -5.08
N TRP A 198 17.53 -1.98 -3.96
CA TRP A 198 18.57 -1.58 -3.02
C TRP A 198 19.84 -2.41 -3.23
N ALA A 199 20.96 -1.71 -3.36
CA ALA A 199 22.26 -2.33 -3.61
C ALA A 199 23.38 -1.61 -2.84
N LYS A 200 24.40 -2.38 -2.46
CA LYS A 200 25.58 -1.89 -1.74
C LYS A 200 26.59 -1.30 -2.73
N CYS A 201 26.95 -0.04 -2.53
CA CYS A 201 27.95 0.66 -3.32
C CYS A 201 29.37 0.36 -2.82
N GLU A 202 30.38 0.75 -3.61
CA GLU A 202 31.80 0.51 -3.30
C GLU A 202 32.29 1.23 -2.03
N ASP A 203 31.62 2.31 -1.64
CA ASP A 203 31.86 3.03 -0.38
C ASP A 203 31.19 2.36 0.84
N GLY A 204 30.59 1.19 0.66
CA GLY A 204 29.94 0.40 1.71
C GLY A 204 28.51 0.85 2.03
N HIS A 205 28.02 1.95 1.46
CA HIS A 205 26.67 2.44 1.70
C HIS A 205 25.65 1.75 0.78
N ILE A 206 24.45 1.50 1.30
CA ILE A 206 23.33 0.97 0.53
C ILE A 206 22.56 2.16 -0.08
N ARG A 207 22.30 2.10 -1.39
CA ARG A 207 21.54 3.11 -2.14
C ARG A 207 20.38 2.47 -2.90
N GLY A 208 19.36 3.28 -3.18
CA GLY A 208 18.21 2.89 -3.99
C GLY A 208 18.40 3.27 -5.46
N PHE A 209 18.05 2.35 -6.35
CA PHE A 209 18.14 2.50 -7.80
C PHE A 209 16.78 2.23 -8.43
N VAL A 210 16.35 3.10 -9.34
CA VAL A 210 15.11 2.90 -10.12
C VAL A 210 15.49 2.35 -11.49
N ILE A 211 15.01 1.14 -11.79
CA ILE A 211 15.31 0.42 -13.03
C ILE A 211 14.00 0.20 -13.79
N GLU A 212 14.00 0.44 -15.10
CA GLU A 212 12.86 0.19 -15.96
C GLU A 212 12.91 -1.22 -16.55
N LYS A 213 11.74 -1.83 -16.74
CA LYS A 213 11.59 -3.09 -17.46
C LYS A 213 12.23 -3.01 -18.85
N GLY A 214 12.93 -4.07 -19.24
CA GLY A 214 13.64 -4.13 -20.53
C GLY A 214 15.08 -3.61 -20.47
N THR A 215 15.53 -3.06 -19.33
CA THR A 215 16.96 -2.77 -19.11
C THR A 215 17.78 -4.05 -19.33
N PRO A 216 18.82 -4.05 -20.19
CA PRO A 216 19.63 -5.23 -20.45
C PRO A 216 20.21 -5.82 -19.17
N GLY A 217 20.07 -7.14 -18.99
CA GLY A 217 20.52 -7.86 -17.79
C GLY A 217 19.49 -7.95 -16.67
N LEU A 218 18.35 -7.25 -16.74
CA LEU A 218 17.25 -7.41 -15.79
C LEU A 218 16.34 -8.58 -16.19
N SER A 219 16.09 -9.48 -15.24
CA SER A 219 15.11 -10.57 -15.38
C SER A 219 14.27 -10.70 -14.11
N ALA A 220 12.99 -11.06 -14.26
CA ALA A 220 12.06 -11.21 -13.13
C ALA A 220 11.17 -12.46 -13.31
N PRO A 221 11.70 -13.67 -13.07
CA PRO A 221 10.93 -14.91 -13.18
C PRO A 221 9.87 -15.03 -12.08
N LYS A 222 8.74 -15.69 -12.39
CA LYS A 222 7.70 -16.02 -11.41
C LYS A 222 8.20 -17.10 -10.43
N ILE A 223 7.88 -16.94 -9.15
CA ILE A 223 8.00 -18.01 -8.14
C ILE A 223 6.71 -18.85 -8.18
N GLU A 224 6.85 -20.15 -8.43
CA GLU A 224 5.77 -21.14 -8.49
C GLU A 224 5.52 -21.82 -7.14
N GLY A 225 4.35 -22.43 -6.95
CA GLY A 225 4.08 -23.33 -5.81
C GLY A 225 3.78 -22.62 -4.49
N LYS A 226 3.32 -21.37 -4.54
CA LYS A 226 2.94 -20.61 -3.33
C LYS A 226 1.66 -21.17 -2.72
N PHE A 227 1.64 -21.33 -1.41
CA PHE A 227 0.42 -21.66 -0.65
C PHE A 227 -0.13 -20.48 0.18
N SER A 228 0.42 -19.29 -0.04
CA SER A 228 -0.03 -18.04 0.57
C SER A 228 0.12 -16.90 -0.43
N LEU A 229 -0.82 -15.94 -0.38
CA LEU A 229 -0.87 -14.77 -1.27
C LEU A 229 -0.82 -15.17 -2.76
N ARG A 230 -1.56 -16.20 -3.15
CA ARG A 230 -1.45 -16.89 -4.45
C ARG A 230 -1.68 -15.95 -5.62
#